data_AF-X1C0V1-F1
#
_entry.id   AF-X1C0V1-F1
#
_cell.length_a   1.000
_cell.length_b   1.000
_cell.length_c   1.000
_cell.angle_alpha   90.00
_cell.angle_beta   90.00
_cell.angle_gamma   90.00
#
_symmetry.space_group_name_H-M   'P 1'
#
loop_
_entity.id
_entity.type
_entity.pdbx_description
1 polymer ?
#
loop_
_entity_poly.entity_id
_entity_poly.type
_entity_poly.pdbx_seq_one_letter_code
_entity_poly.pdbx_strand_id
1 'polypeptide(L)'
;MINVETLQAAQNFDDMLKIPETKILNGIVVGRVDLVGSMGLDRRSVNSEKVFNITQNLSKKAKQQKMTCVVGGAISVDSLPFLRALSEGLLDRYETRKICFLCPGALGKDAEKGIQKAVGFELLWLQNKQNYYKAISEEDDERISMLGERCQKLSNI
;
A
#
# COMPACT_ATOMS: atom_id res chain seq x y z
N MET A 1 -1.20 3.33 -13.22
CA MET A 1 -2.15 3.61 -12.12
C MET A 1 -1.60 4.75 -11.28
N ILE A 2 -2.43 5.45 -10.51
CA ILE A 2 -1.99 6.48 -9.54
C ILE A 2 -2.54 6.19 -8.16
N ASN A 3 -1.88 6.70 -7.13
CA ASN A 3 -2.43 6.71 -5.78
C ASN A 3 -3.30 7.96 -5.57
N VAL A 4 -4.48 7.78 -4.99
CA VAL A 4 -5.35 8.85 -4.51
C VAL A 4 -5.53 8.64 -3.01
N GLU A 5 -4.66 9.31 -2.24
CA GLU A 5 -4.43 8.99 -0.84
C GLU A 5 -4.36 10.22 0.06
N THR A 6 -4.89 11.37 -0.39
CA THR A 6 -5.04 12.56 0.45
C THR A 6 -6.41 13.19 0.26
N LEU A 7 -6.89 13.94 1.27
CA LEU A 7 -8.15 14.67 1.17
C LEU A 7 -8.12 15.68 0.01
N GLN A 8 -7.00 16.39 -0.15
CA GLN A 8 -6.81 17.35 -1.25
C GLN A 8 -6.93 16.65 -2.60
N ALA A 9 -6.27 15.50 -2.81
CA ALA A 9 -6.39 14.73 -4.05
C ALA A 9 -7.83 14.26 -4.28
N ALA A 10 -8.51 13.82 -3.21
CA ALA A 10 -9.89 13.37 -3.32
C ALA A 10 -10.87 14.51 -3.69
N GLN A 11 -10.65 15.72 -3.16
CA GLN A 11 -11.44 16.91 -3.47
C GLN A 11 -11.22 17.41 -4.90
N ASN A 12 -10.00 17.30 -5.42
CA ASN A 12 -9.67 17.76 -6.78
C ASN A 12 -9.79 16.65 -7.84
N PHE A 13 -10.31 15.47 -7.46
CA PHE A 13 -10.29 14.31 -8.35
C PHE A 13 -11.07 14.55 -9.66
N ASP A 14 -12.17 15.31 -9.63
CA ASP A 14 -12.92 15.64 -10.85
C ASP A 14 -12.09 16.48 -11.83
N ASP A 15 -11.30 17.42 -11.31
CA ASP A 15 -10.43 18.25 -12.16
C ASP A 15 -9.25 17.44 -12.67
N MET A 16 -8.70 16.53 -11.86
CA MET A 16 -7.68 15.59 -12.31
C MET A 16 -8.19 14.71 -13.47
N LEU A 17 -9.45 14.24 -13.42
CA LEU A 17 -10.04 13.42 -14.47
C LEU A 17 -10.25 14.17 -15.80
N LYS A 18 -10.28 15.51 -15.79
CA LYS A 18 -10.40 16.34 -17.02
C LYS A 18 -9.07 16.48 -17.76
N ILE A 19 -7.94 16.21 -17.10
CA ILE A 19 -6.61 16.34 -17.70
C ILE A 19 -6.46 15.29 -18.82
N PRO A 20 -6.05 15.67 -20.05
CA PRO A 20 -5.95 14.73 -21.18
C PRO A 20 -5.06 13.52 -20.90
N GLU A 21 -3.97 13.72 -20.17
CA GLU A 21 -3.01 12.70 -19.76
C GLU A 21 -3.64 11.64 -18.87
N THR A 22 -4.76 11.93 -18.19
CA THR A 22 -5.47 10.94 -17.37
C THR A 22 -5.94 9.72 -18.20
N LYS A 23 -6.07 9.87 -19.52
CA LYS A 23 -6.37 8.75 -20.44
C LYS A 23 -5.29 7.67 -20.50
N ILE A 24 -4.04 7.96 -20.12
CA ILE A 24 -2.98 6.94 -20.06
C ILE A 24 -3.03 6.11 -18.77
N LEU A 25 -3.85 6.49 -17.79
CA LEU A 25 -3.95 5.81 -16.51
C LEU A 25 -4.89 4.60 -16.59
N ASN A 26 -4.40 3.43 -16.16
CA ASN A 26 -5.21 2.21 -16.09
C ASN A 26 -6.14 2.14 -14.86
N GLY A 27 -5.93 2.98 -13.85
CA GLY A 27 -6.54 2.77 -12.54
C GLY A 27 -6.08 3.71 -11.44
N ILE A 28 -6.83 3.69 -10.34
CA ILE A 28 -6.49 4.35 -9.07
C ILE A 28 -6.28 3.33 -7.96
N VAL A 29 -5.43 3.69 -7.02
CA VAL A 29 -5.26 3.02 -5.72
C VAL A 29 -5.68 4.01 -4.62
N VAL A 30 -6.68 3.65 -3.82
CA VAL A 30 -7.07 4.45 -2.65
C VAL A 30 -6.25 3.99 -1.44
N GLY A 31 -5.22 4.78 -1.10
CA GLY A 31 -4.36 4.54 0.07
C GLY A 31 -5.01 5.07 1.35
N ARG A 32 -5.69 4.20 2.10
CA ARG A 32 -6.52 4.64 3.25
C ARG A 32 -5.73 5.20 4.42
N VAL A 33 -4.50 4.73 4.65
CA VAL A 33 -3.67 5.20 5.78
C VAL A 33 -3.26 6.64 5.57
N ASP A 34 -2.70 6.97 4.41
CA ASP A 34 -2.31 8.34 4.09
C ASP A 34 -3.54 9.24 3.94
N LEU A 35 -4.68 8.70 3.46
CA LEU A 35 -5.92 9.45 3.37
C LEU A 35 -6.40 9.89 4.75
N VAL A 36 -6.43 8.97 5.71
CA VAL A 36 -6.75 9.25 7.12
C VAL A 36 -5.75 10.24 7.72
N GLY A 37 -4.45 10.04 7.47
CA GLY A 37 -3.40 10.95 7.94
C GLY A 37 -3.56 12.38 7.41
N SER A 38 -3.90 12.53 6.13
CA SER A 38 -4.13 13.84 5.50
C SER A 38 -5.36 14.58 6.06
N MET A 39 -6.27 13.86 6.72
CA MET A 39 -7.43 14.43 7.40
C MET A 39 -7.16 14.75 8.89
N GLY A 40 -5.94 14.51 9.40
CA GLY A 40 -5.61 14.65 10.81
C GLY A 40 -6.32 13.62 11.71
N LEU A 41 -6.77 12.49 11.14
CA LEU A 41 -7.47 11.44 11.87
C LEU A 41 -6.52 10.36 12.36
N ASP A 42 -6.92 9.65 13.42
CA ASP A 42 -6.19 8.49 13.92
C ASP A 42 -6.24 7.34 12.90
N ARG A 43 -5.10 6.66 12.69
CA ARG A 43 -4.95 5.52 11.77
C ARG A 43 -6.00 4.41 11.98
N ARG A 44 -6.54 4.24 13.19
CA ARG A 44 -7.62 3.28 13.48
C ARG A 44 -8.92 3.61 12.74
N SER A 45 -9.07 4.84 12.24
CA SER A 45 -10.24 5.32 11.50
C SER A 45 -10.28 4.88 10.03
N VAL A 46 -9.35 4.05 9.55
CA VAL A 46 -9.28 3.58 8.14
C VAL A 46 -10.53 2.85 7.64
N ASN A 47 -11.32 2.27 8.54
CA ASN A 47 -12.58 1.60 8.22
C ASN A 47 -13.82 2.46 8.57
N SER A 48 -13.63 3.74 8.92
CA SER A 48 -14.75 4.63 9.26
C SER A 48 -15.65 4.92 8.06
N GLU A 49 -16.90 5.28 8.35
CA GLU A 49 -17.88 5.68 7.34
C GLU A 49 -17.39 6.86 6.48
N LYS A 50 -16.68 7.82 7.10
CA LYS A 50 -16.09 8.95 6.37
C LYS A 50 -15.11 8.48 5.29
N VAL A 51 -14.21 7.56 5.64
CA VAL A 51 -13.24 6.99 4.67
C VAL A 51 -13.99 6.19 3.61
N PHE A 52 -14.99 5.40 4.00
CA PHE A 52 -15.80 4.63 3.07
C PHE A 52 -16.49 5.51 2.03
N ASN A 53 -17.13 6.60 2.46
CA ASN A 53 -17.82 7.53 1.57
C ASN A 53 -16.85 8.19 0.56
N ILE A 54 -15.64 8.57 1.02
CA ILE A 54 -14.61 9.10 0.12
C ILE A 54 -14.17 8.02 -0.88
N THR A 55 -13.80 6.82 -0.41
CA THR A 55 -13.37 5.71 -1.27
C THR A 55 -14.45 5.34 -2.29
N GLN A 56 -15.71 5.26 -1.87
CA GLN A 56 -16.82 4.93 -2.76
C GLN A 56 -17.01 5.99 -3.84
N ASN A 57 -16.94 7.27 -3.47
CA ASN A 57 -17.05 8.38 -4.42
C ASN A 57 -15.91 8.36 -5.46
N LEU A 58 -14.67 8.16 -5.00
CA LEU A 58 -13.50 8.03 -5.88
C LEU A 58 -13.63 6.85 -6.84
N SER A 59 -14.00 5.67 -6.31
CA SER A 59 -14.22 4.49 -7.14
C SER A 59 -15.31 4.70 -8.18
N LYS A 60 -16.45 5.31 -7.82
CA LYS A 60 -17.54 5.62 -8.77
C LYS A 60 -17.04 6.49 -9.93
N LYS A 61 -16.33 7.57 -9.61
CA LYS A 61 -15.76 8.50 -10.61
C LYS A 61 -14.73 7.82 -11.51
N ALA A 62 -13.84 7.02 -10.93
CA ALA A 62 -12.85 6.25 -11.70
C ALA A 62 -13.53 5.22 -12.62
N LYS A 63 -14.56 4.52 -12.13
CA LYS A 63 -15.32 3.54 -12.93
C LYS A 63 -16.06 4.17 -14.11
N GLN A 64 -16.57 5.39 -13.96
CA GLN A 64 -17.14 6.15 -15.08
C GLN A 64 -16.11 6.41 -16.20
N GLN A 65 -14.83 6.53 -15.84
CA GLN A 65 -13.70 6.63 -16.77
C GLN A 65 -13.11 5.26 -17.17
N LYS A 66 -13.80 4.16 -16.87
CA LYS A 66 -13.39 2.76 -17.15
C LYS A 66 -12.05 2.38 -16.49
N MET A 67 -11.68 3.05 -15.41
CA MET A 67 -10.46 2.78 -14.66
C MET A 67 -10.65 1.64 -13.66
N THR A 68 -9.56 0.91 -13.41
CA THR A 68 -9.51 -0.04 -12.31
C THR A 68 -9.41 0.66 -10.95
N CYS A 69 -10.02 0.08 -9.93
CA CYS A 69 -10.08 0.60 -8.58
C CYS A 69 -9.47 -0.41 -7.61
N VAL A 70 -8.41 0.01 -6.93
CA VAL A 70 -7.71 -0.78 -5.91
C VAL A 70 -7.84 -0.08 -4.56
N VAL A 71 -8.04 -0.84 -3.49
CA VAL A 71 -8.02 -0.29 -2.11
C VAL A 71 -6.86 -0.88 -1.34
N GLY A 72 -6.03 0.01 -0.77
CA GLY A 72 -4.89 -0.33 0.05
C GLY A 72 -4.91 0.40 1.40
N GLY A 73 -3.79 0.30 2.11
CA GLY A 73 -3.60 0.96 3.41
C GLY A 73 -4.26 0.22 4.57
N ALA A 74 -3.42 -0.30 5.47
CA ALA A 74 -3.84 -1.01 6.69
C ALA A 74 -4.96 -2.05 6.46
N ILE A 75 -4.86 -2.82 5.38
CA ILE A 75 -5.78 -3.93 5.14
C ILE A 75 -5.56 -5.01 6.21
N SER A 76 -6.63 -5.32 6.92
CA SER A 76 -6.73 -6.35 7.95
C SER A 76 -8.06 -7.10 7.80
N VAL A 77 -8.27 -8.13 8.61
CA VAL A 77 -9.56 -8.85 8.67
C VAL A 77 -10.73 -7.89 8.94
N ASP A 78 -10.52 -6.88 9.79
CA ASP A 78 -11.52 -5.84 10.10
C ASP A 78 -11.88 -4.96 8.90
N SER A 79 -11.08 -5.00 7.82
CA SER A 79 -11.40 -4.30 6.57
C SER A 79 -12.44 -5.03 5.73
N LEU A 80 -12.75 -6.31 6.01
CA LEU A 80 -13.65 -7.10 5.16
C LEU A 80 -15.06 -6.50 5.02
N PRO A 81 -15.73 -5.98 6.07
CA PRO A 81 -17.02 -5.31 5.91
C PRO A 81 -16.94 -4.10 4.97
N PHE A 82 -15.90 -3.27 5.14
CA PHE A 82 -15.63 -2.11 4.28
C PHE A 82 -15.46 -2.53 2.81
N LEU A 83 -14.63 -3.55 2.55
CA LEU A 83 -14.32 -4.00 1.19
C LEU A 83 -15.53 -4.66 0.51
N ARG A 84 -16.29 -5.48 1.25
CA ARG A 84 -17.49 -6.13 0.74
C ARG A 84 -18.57 -5.10 0.38
N ALA A 85 -18.77 -4.07 1.20
CA ALA A 85 -19.68 -2.98 0.90
C ALA A 85 -19.26 -2.17 -0.36
N LEU A 86 -17.97 -2.19 -0.73
CA LEU A 86 -17.48 -1.56 -1.97
C LEU A 86 -17.56 -2.49 -3.20
N SER A 87 -17.77 -3.80 -3.01
CA SER A 87 -17.55 -4.82 -4.04
C SER A 87 -18.64 -4.90 -5.12
N GLU A 88 -19.66 -4.03 -5.09
CA GLU A 88 -20.71 -3.87 -6.11
C GLU A 88 -20.16 -3.22 -7.41
N GLY A 89 -19.11 -3.81 -7.99
CA GLY A 89 -18.46 -3.33 -9.22
C GLY A 89 -17.54 -2.12 -9.04
N LEU A 90 -17.39 -1.59 -7.81
CA LEU A 90 -16.53 -0.44 -7.50
C LEU A 90 -15.12 -0.83 -7.01
N LEU A 91 -14.87 -2.12 -6.83
CA LEU A 91 -13.59 -2.65 -6.34
C LEU A 91 -13.11 -3.78 -7.24
N ASP A 92 -11.95 -3.60 -7.89
CA ASP A 92 -11.31 -4.65 -8.68
C ASP A 92 -10.31 -5.44 -7.84
N ARG A 93 -9.58 -4.77 -6.94
CA ARG A 93 -8.58 -5.40 -6.08
C ARG A 93 -8.51 -4.74 -4.72
N TYR A 94 -8.05 -5.48 -3.72
CA TYR A 94 -7.48 -4.89 -2.52
C TYR A 94 -6.04 -5.39 -2.33
N GLU A 95 -5.21 -4.62 -1.62
CA GLU A 95 -3.80 -4.93 -1.48
C GLU A 95 -3.26 -4.77 -0.06
N THR A 96 -2.38 -5.69 0.30
CA THR A 96 -1.44 -5.54 1.42
C THR A 96 -0.11 -5.03 0.86
N ARG A 97 0.93 -4.86 1.69
CA ARG A 97 2.23 -4.36 1.18
C ARG A 97 2.90 -5.30 0.18
N LYS A 98 2.50 -6.57 0.15
CA LYS A 98 3.17 -7.63 -0.61
C LYS A 98 2.27 -8.45 -1.52
N ILE A 99 0.95 -8.43 -1.30
CA ILE A 99 -0.01 -9.27 -2.02
C ILE A 99 -1.21 -8.44 -2.46
N CYS A 100 -1.58 -8.59 -3.73
CA CYS A 100 -2.79 -8.04 -4.33
C CYS A 100 -3.84 -9.14 -4.52
N PHE A 101 -5.10 -8.84 -4.19
CA PHE A 101 -6.20 -9.78 -4.18
C PHE A 101 -7.27 -9.36 -5.18
N LEU A 102 -7.67 -10.26 -6.08
CA LEU A 102 -8.65 -9.98 -7.12
C LEU A 102 -10.09 -10.09 -6.60
N CYS A 103 -10.88 -9.05 -6.76
CA CYS A 103 -12.29 -8.99 -6.38
C CYS A 103 -13.21 -9.31 -7.59
N PRO A 104 -14.44 -9.81 -7.33
CA PRO A 104 -15.01 -10.11 -6.01
C PRO A 104 -14.52 -11.45 -5.41
N GLY A 105 -13.81 -12.28 -6.18
CA GLY A 105 -13.44 -13.65 -5.78
C GLY A 105 -12.70 -13.73 -4.45
N ALA A 106 -11.76 -12.81 -4.20
CA ALA A 106 -10.98 -12.78 -2.96
C ALA A 106 -11.79 -12.38 -1.71
N LEU A 107 -13.00 -11.84 -1.85
CA LEU A 107 -13.86 -11.44 -0.72
C LEU A 107 -14.83 -12.54 -0.27
N GLY A 108 -14.69 -13.75 -0.83
CA GLY A 108 -15.47 -14.93 -0.48
C GLY A 108 -15.15 -15.53 0.91
N LYS A 109 -15.45 -16.83 1.07
CA LYS A 109 -15.33 -17.55 2.35
C LYS A 109 -13.91 -17.58 2.94
N ASP A 110 -12.89 -17.58 2.08
CA ASP A 110 -11.48 -17.70 2.49
C ASP A 110 -10.76 -16.35 2.65
N ALA A 111 -11.50 -15.22 2.54
CA ALA A 111 -10.91 -13.88 2.53
C ALA A 111 -10.06 -13.58 3.78
N GLU A 112 -10.56 -13.96 4.96
CA GLU A 112 -9.85 -13.80 6.24
C GLU A 112 -8.51 -14.55 6.23
N LYS A 113 -8.55 -15.84 5.87
CA LYS A 113 -7.34 -16.68 5.76
C LYS A 113 -6.36 -16.14 4.72
N GLY A 114 -6.88 -15.58 3.63
CA GLY A 114 -6.08 -14.90 2.61
C GLY A 114 -5.31 -13.72 3.18
N ILE A 115 -5.98 -12.83 3.92
CA ILE A 115 -5.36 -11.66 4.56
C ILE A 115 -4.31 -12.11 5.60
N GLN A 116 -4.64 -13.08 6.46
CA GLN A 116 -3.70 -13.61 7.46
C GLN A 116 -2.43 -14.16 6.81
N LYS A 117 -2.56 -14.90 5.69
CA LYS A 117 -1.41 -15.40 4.92
C LYS A 117 -0.58 -14.29 4.31
N ALA A 118 -1.20 -13.22 3.80
CA ALA A 118 -0.47 -12.08 3.26
C ALA A 118 0.34 -11.34 4.33
N VAL A 119 -0.21 -11.16 5.53
CA VAL A 119 0.51 -10.59 6.68
C VAL A 119 1.67 -11.50 7.09
N GLY A 120 1.43 -12.81 7.18
CA GLY A 120 2.50 -13.79 7.45
C GLY A 120 3.61 -13.77 6.40
N PHE A 121 3.25 -13.66 5.12
CA PHE A 121 4.21 -13.52 4.03
C PHE A 121 5.04 -12.24 4.16
N GLU A 122 4.43 -11.11 4.51
CA GLU A 122 5.16 -9.86 4.72
C GLU A 122 6.18 -9.98 5.87
N LEU A 123 5.82 -10.65 6.97
CA LEU A 123 6.75 -10.91 8.08
C LEU A 123 7.94 -11.75 7.62
N LEU A 124 7.69 -12.89 6.95
CA LEU A 124 8.74 -13.77 6.44
C LEU A 124 9.64 -13.04 5.43
N TRP A 125 9.05 -12.20 4.57
CA TRP A 125 9.79 -11.37 3.63
C TRP A 125 10.75 -10.41 4.35
N LEU A 126 10.30 -9.74 5.42
CA LEU A 126 11.13 -8.82 6.20
C LEU A 126 12.26 -9.54 6.93
N GLN A 127 11.98 -10.70 7.52
CA GLN A 127 13.00 -11.54 8.17
C GLN A 127 14.06 -12.00 7.16
N ASN A 128 13.63 -12.49 5.99
CA ASN A 128 14.55 -12.87 4.93
C ASN A 128 15.41 -11.69 4.47
N LYS A 129 14.79 -10.52 4.25
CA LYS A 129 15.49 -9.30 3.86
C LYS A 129 16.54 -8.91 4.91
N GLN A 130 16.17 -8.92 6.19
CA GLN A 130 17.08 -8.60 7.30
C GLN A 130 18.27 -9.55 7.34
N ASN A 131 18.02 -10.86 7.29
CA ASN A 131 19.07 -11.87 7.34
C ASN A 131 20.04 -11.76 6.16
N TYR A 132 19.52 -11.49 4.95
CA TYR A 132 20.35 -11.30 3.76
C TYR A 132 21.33 -10.14 3.89
N TYR A 133 20.86 -8.96 4.30
CA TYR A 133 21.75 -7.79 4.47
C TYR A 133 22.68 -7.93 5.67
N LYS A 134 22.25 -8.64 6.71
CA LYS A 134 23.10 -8.93 7.87
C LYS A 134 24.30 -9.78 7.46
N ALA A 135 24.10 -10.83 6.68
CA ALA A 135 25.20 -11.69 6.22
C ALA A 135 26.26 -10.89 5.42
N ILE A 136 25.83 -9.98 4.53
CA ILE A 136 26.73 -9.11 3.78
C ILE A 136 27.49 -8.16 4.70
N SER A 137 26.80 -7.54 5.66
CA SER A 137 27.44 -6.65 6.64
C SER A 137 28.50 -7.38 7.47
N GLU A 138 28.19 -8.58 7.95
CA GLU A 138 29.11 -9.39 8.75
C GLU A 138 30.34 -9.86 7.96
N GLU A 139 30.18 -10.13 6.66
CA GLU A 139 31.30 -10.45 5.76
C GLU A 139 32.27 -9.26 5.58
N ASP A 140 31.73 -8.04 5.44
CA ASP A 140 32.52 -6.84 5.21
C ASP A 140 33.24 -6.33 6.48
N ASP A 141 32.73 -6.64 7.68
CA ASP A 141 33.24 -6.14 8.96
C ASP A 141 34.73 -6.46 9.17
N GLU A 142 35.16 -7.68 8.86
CA GLU A 142 36.57 -8.08 8.97
C GLU A 142 37.46 -7.26 8.02
N ARG A 143 36.98 -7.05 6.77
CA ARG A 143 37.71 -6.30 5.74
C ARG A 143 37.81 -4.82 6.11
N ILE A 144 36.73 -4.24 6.63
CA ILE A 144 36.67 -2.86 7.09
C ILE A 144 37.64 -2.65 8.25
N SER A 145 37.64 -3.53 9.24
CA SER A 145 38.54 -3.45 10.40
C SER A 145 40.01 -3.44 9.96
N MET A 146 40.40 -4.40 9.12
CA MET A 146 41.78 -4.52 8.64
C MET A 146 42.21 -3.31 7.80
N LEU A 147 41.37 -2.83 6.88
CA LEU A 147 41.69 -1.63 6.09
C LEU A 147 41.71 -0.36 6.94
N GLY A 148 40.85 -0.26 7.97
CA GLY A 148 40.82 0.84 8.92
C GLY A 148 42.13 0.99 9.69
N GLU A 149 42.65 -0.11 10.25
CA GLU A 149 43.96 -0.13 10.91
C GLU A 149 45.09 0.29 9.96
N ARG A 150 45.05 -0.20 8.71
CA ARG A 150 46.06 0.13 7.69
C ARG A 150 46.04 1.62 7.35
N CYS A 151 44.86 2.22 7.22
CA CYS A 151 44.72 3.64 6.95
C CYS A 151 45.22 4.51 8.10
N GLN A 152 44.90 4.17 9.36
CA GLN A 152 45.39 4.92 10.53
C GLN A 152 46.92 4.94 10.64
N LYS A 153 47.57 3.81 10.32
CA LYS A 153 49.04 3.74 10.31
C LYS A 153 49.66 4.62 9.23
N LEU A 154 49.01 4.77 8.07
CA LEU A 154 49.47 5.62 6.98
C LEU A 154 49.28 7.12 7.27
N SER A 155 48.26 7.48 8.07
CA SER A 155 47.98 8.88 8.44
C SER A 155 48.77 9.38 9.65
N ASN A 156 49.44 8.49 10.39
CA ASN A 156 50.29 8.81 11.55
C ASN A 156 51.80 8.85 11.17
N ILE A 157 52.10 8.99 9.88
CA ILE A 157 53.42 9.26 9.29
C ILE A 157 53.34 10.65 8.65
#